data_AF-A0A1G6TTD8-F1
#
_entry.id   AF-A0A1G6TTD8-F1
#
_cell.length_a   1.000
_cell.length_b   1.000
_cell.length_c   1.000
_cell.angle_alpha   90.00
_cell.angle_beta   90.00
_cell.angle_gamma   90.00
#
_symmetry.space_group_name_H-M   'P 1'
#
loop_
_entity.id
_entity.type
_entity.pdbx_description
1 polymer ?
#
loop_
_entity_poly.entity_id
_entity_poly.type
_entity_poly.pdbx_seq_one_letter_code
_entity_poly.pdbx_strand_id
1 'polypeptide(L)'
;MKKKTRQFICSMLVVGTIGLGASTADAASFGNSSSGASSVESFQIKYNGAAWNYSNSAYKSTSFKYTRNGRTLLSKTAYTSKVTGSVWDDLRWGDKYTTKFTWSRGAKK
;
A
#
# COMPACT_ATOMS: atom_id res chain seq x y z
N MET A 1 31.61 -4.51 -31.00
CA MET A 1 30.18 -4.16 -31.22
C MET A 1 30.07 -2.78 -31.85
N LYS A 2 29.22 -2.61 -32.88
CA LYS A 2 28.98 -1.30 -33.52
C LYS A 2 28.19 -0.40 -32.57
N LYS A 3 28.49 0.92 -32.51
CA LYS A 3 27.85 1.91 -31.61
C LYS A 3 26.31 1.83 -31.62
N LYS A 4 25.71 1.67 -32.80
CA LYS A 4 24.26 1.60 -32.99
C LYS A 4 23.62 0.37 -32.33
N THR A 5 24.30 -0.78 -32.35
CA THR A 5 23.82 -2.02 -31.72
C THR A 5 23.85 -1.91 -30.19
N ARG A 6 24.86 -1.22 -29.63
CA ARG A 6 24.95 -0.97 -28.18
C ARG A 6 23.83 -0.04 -27.69
N GLN A 7 23.53 1.02 -28.44
CA GLN A 7 22.43 1.93 -28.12
C GLN A 7 21.06 1.22 -28.17
N PHE A 8 20.83 0.38 -29.19
CA PHE A 8 19.58 -0.38 -29.31
C PHE A 8 19.37 -1.36 -28.15
N ILE A 9 20.42 -2.09 -27.74
CA ILE A 9 20.37 -3.02 -26.60
C ILE A 9 20.14 -2.27 -25.28
N CYS A 10 20.81 -1.13 -25.08
CA CYS A 10 20.58 -0.30 -23.89
C CYS A 10 19.13 0.22 -23.82
N SER A 11 18.58 0.68 -24.95
CA SER A 11 17.18 1.12 -25.00
C SER A 11 16.19 -0.03 -24.75
N MET A 12 16.45 -1.23 -25.30
CA MET A 12 15.63 -2.42 -25.02
C MET A 12 15.69 -2.85 -23.55
N LEU A 13 16.84 -2.72 -22.88
CA LEU A 13 16.97 -3.02 -21.44
C LEU A 13 16.18 -2.03 -20.57
N VAL A 14 16.16 -0.75 -20.92
CA VAL A 14 15.35 0.26 -20.22
C VAL A 14 13.86 0.01 -20.45
N VAL A 15 13.45 -0.32 -21.67
CA VAL A 15 12.04 -0.66 -21.95
C VAL A 15 11.63 -1.99 -21.30
N GLY A 16 12.52 -2.98 -21.30
CA GLY A 16 12.30 -4.29 -20.67
C GLY A 16 12.19 -4.21 -19.15
N THR A 17 12.95 -3.34 -18.49
CA THR A 17 12.83 -3.11 -17.04
C THR A 17 11.54 -2.37 -16.66
N ILE A 18 11.04 -1.48 -17.53
CA ILE A 18 9.74 -0.83 -17.34
C ILE A 18 8.58 -1.80 -17.63
N GLY A 19 8.71 -2.66 -18.64
CA GLY A 19 7.66 -3.63 -19.03
C GLY A 19 7.53 -4.84 -18.09
N LEU A 20 8.65 -5.31 -17.51
CA LEU A 20 8.65 -6.42 -16.53
C LEU A 20 8.33 -5.94 -15.10
N GLY A 21 8.32 -4.63 -14.87
CA GLY A 21 7.93 -3.98 -13.61
C GLY A 21 6.44 -3.67 -13.49
N ALA A 22 5.58 -4.22 -14.37
CA ALA A 22 4.13 -4.22 -14.17
C ALA A 22 3.79 -5.13 -12.98
N SER A 23 4.09 -4.63 -11.78
CA SER A 23 3.88 -5.29 -10.51
C SER A 23 2.39 -5.53 -10.37
N THR A 24 2.00 -6.78 -10.21
CA THR A 24 0.69 -7.13 -9.68
C THR A 24 0.50 -6.31 -8.42
N ALA A 25 -0.44 -5.39 -8.42
CA ALA A 25 -0.78 -4.60 -7.24
C ALA A 25 -1.26 -5.57 -6.15
N ASP A 26 -0.41 -5.86 -5.17
CA ASP A 26 -0.80 -6.68 -4.03
C ASP A 26 -1.85 -5.92 -3.22
N ALA A 27 -3.09 -6.39 -3.33
CA ALA A 27 -4.25 -5.83 -2.67
C ALA A 27 -4.69 -6.77 -1.54
N ALA A 28 -4.46 -6.35 -0.30
CA ALA A 28 -4.95 -7.04 0.88
C ALA A 28 -6.18 -6.33 1.44
N SER A 29 -7.23 -7.09 1.73
CA SER A 29 -8.46 -6.60 2.37
C SER A 29 -8.77 -7.44 3.60
N PHE A 30 -9.14 -6.78 4.69
CA PHE A 30 -9.34 -7.39 5.99
C PHE A 30 -10.67 -6.94 6.61
N GLY A 31 -11.29 -7.83 7.38
CA GLY A 31 -12.56 -7.56 8.04
C GLY A 31 -13.76 -8.00 7.20
N ASN A 32 -14.82 -7.20 7.17
CA ASN A 32 -16.06 -7.51 6.46
C ASN A 32 -16.64 -6.26 5.79
N SER A 33 -17.80 -6.39 5.15
CA SER A 33 -18.46 -5.30 4.40
C SER A 33 -18.85 -4.09 5.26
N SER A 34 -19.09 -4.26 6.57
CA SER A 34 -19.48 -3.16 7.47
C SER A 34 -18.31 -2.54 8.22
N SER A 35 -17.23 -3.29 8.46
CA SER A 35 -16.02 -2.84 9.15
C SER A 35 -14.80 -3.58 8.65
N GLY A 36 -13.87 -2.85 8.05
CA GLY A 36 -12.67 -3.43 7.49
C GLY A 36 -11.63 -2.40 7.08
N ALA A 37 -10.50 -2.90 6.63
CA ALA A 37 -9.41 -2.09 6.13
C ALA A 37 -8.72 -2.80 4.97
N SER A 38 -8.08 -2.03 4.10
CA SER A 38 -7.35 -2.58 2.96
C SER A 38 -6.04 -1.82 2.73
N SER A 39 -5.09 -2.49 2.09
CA SER A 39 -3.85 -1.91 1.58
C SER A 39 -3.64 -2.41 0.17
N VAL A 40 -3.39 -1.48 -0.76
CA VAL A 40 -3.09 -1.79 -2.16
C VAL A 40 -1.75 -1.20 -2.51
N GLU A 41 -0.80 -2.04 -2.91
CA GLU A 41 0.47 -1.58 -3.46
C GLU A 41 0.30 -1.10 -4.91
N SER A 42 0.97 -0.02 -5.28
CA SER A 42 0.95 0.54 -6.62
C SER A 42 2.36 0.90 -7.03
N PHE A 43 2.74 0.46 -8.24
CA PHE A 43 4.05 0.72 -8.84
C PHE A 43 5.24 0.28 -7.97
N GLN A 44 5.07 -0.72 -7.10
CA GLN A 44 6.08 -1.17 -6.12
C GLN A 44 6.55 -0.13 -5.08
N ILE A 45 6.02 1.10 -5.12
CA ILE A 45 6.58 2.22 -4.35
C ILE A 45 5.50 3.06 -3.65
N LYS A 46 4.23 2.66 -3.71
CA LYS A 46 3.15 3.40 -3.06
C LYS A 46 2.13 2.44 -2.48
N TYR A 47 1.83 2.60 -1.19
CA TYR A 47 0.74 1.88 -0.56
C TYR A 47 -0.46 2.80 -0.37
N ASN A 48 -1.60 2.37 -0.89
CA ASN A 48 -2.89 3.03 -0.74
C ASN A 48 -3.72 2.27 0.29
N GLY A 49 -3.89 2.88 1.45
CA GLY A 49 -4.66 2.32 2.55
C GLY A 49 -6.08 2.85 2.56
N ALA A 50 -7.01 2.01 3.02
CA ALA A 50 -8.36 2.41 3.36
C ALA A 50 -8.81 1.75 4.66
N ALA A 51 -9.69 2.42 5.41
CA ALA A 51 -10.51 1.81 6.44
C ALA A 51 -11.95 2.27 6.26
N TRP A 52 -12.90 1.37 6.49
CA TRP A 52 -14.33 1.68 6.51
C TRP A 52 -14.96 1.16 7.79
N ASN A 53 -15.89 1.94 8.32
CA ASN A 53 -16.77 1.54 9.41
C ASN A 53 -18.14 2.17 9.15
N TYR A 54 -19.09 1.37 8.68
CA TYR A 54 -20.43 1.85 8.34
C TYR A 54 -21.39 1.73 9.53
N SER A 55 -22.57 2.34 9.41
CA SER A 55 -23.57 2.44 10.48
C SER A 55 -23.94 1.08 11.08
N ASN A 56 -24.06 0.05 10.24
CA ASN A 56 -24.37 -1.34 10.59
C ASN A 56 -23.17 -2.14 11.16
N SER A 57 -22.01 -1.52 11.35
CA SER A 57 -20.86 -2.17 12.00
C SER A 57 -21.15 -2.45 13.46
N ALA A 58 -20.73 -3.63 13.95
CA ALA A 58 -20.74 -3.99 15.36
C ALA A 58 -19.66 -3.23 16.18
N TYR A 59 -18.80 -2.45 15.53
CA TYR A 59 -17.67 -1.74 16.14
C TYR A 59 -17.83 -0.23 16.01
N LYS A 60 -17.34 0.52 16.99
CA LYS A 60 -17.40 1.99 17.03
C LYS A 60 -16.49 2.66 16.00
N SER A 61 -15.42 1.99 15.60
CA SER A 61 -14.49 2.49 14.58
C SER A 61 -13.67 1.38 13.95
N THR A 62 -13.05 1.67 12.82
CA THR A 62 -12.01 0.86 12.20
C THR A 62 -10.87 1.77 11.78
N SER A 63 -9.63 1.39 12.07
CA SER A 63 -8.45 2.19 11.73
C SER A 63 -7.43 1.36 10.98
N PHE A 64 -6.60 2.05 10.20
CA PHE A 64 -5.40 1.48 9.61
C PHE A 64 -4.21 2.40 9.85
N LYS A 65 -3.02 1.79 9.83
CA LYS A 65 -1.76 2.47 10.07
C LYS A 65 -0.65 1.88 9.20
N TYR A 66 0.15 2.75 8.63
CA TYR A 66 1.43 2.41 8.01
C TYR A 66 2.58 2.77 8.95
N THR A 67 3.48 1.83 9.14
CA THR A 67 4.70 2.04 9.94
C THR A 67 5.94 1.64 9.15
N ARG A 68 7.05 2.33 9.38
CA ARG A 68 8.37 2.00 8.82
C ARG A 68 9.42 2.27 9.89
N ASN A 69 10.31 1.31 10.14
CA ASN A 69 11.32 1.41 11.20
C ASN A 69 10.76 1.89 12.56
N GLY A 70 9.61 1.36 12.98
CA GLY A 70 8.92 1.75 14.22
C GLY A 70 8.27 3.14 14.20
N ARG A 71 8.44 3.94 13.15
CA ARG A 71 7.79 5.24 12.99
C ARG A 71 6.45 5.09 12.28
N THR A 72 5.45 5.83 12.75
CA THR A 72 4.15 5.91 12.07
C THR A 72 4.24 6.90 10.92
N LEU A 73 3.96 6.44 9.71
CA LEU A 73 3.92 7.28 8.51
C LEU A 73 2.52 7.86 8.29
N LEU A 74 1.50 7.05 8.56
CA LEU A 74 0.09 7.41 8.41
C LEU A 74 -0.75 6.60 9.38
N SER A 75 -1.74 7.23 9.99
CA SER A 75 -2.79 6.58 10.75
C SER A 75 -4.13 7.25 10.45
N LYS A 76 -5.14 6.46 10.11
CA LYS A 76 -6.49 6.97 9.78
C LYS A 76 -7.54 6.10 10.44
N THR A 77 -8.61 6.73 10.90
CA THR A 77 -9.71 6.07 11.61
C THR A 77 -11.04 6.45 10.97
N ALA A 78 -11.84 5.45 10.62
CA ALA A 78 -13.21 5.57 10.17
C ALA A 78 -14.17 5.29 11.34
N TYR A 79 -15.17 6.14 11.56
CA TYR A 79 -16.18 5.98 12.60
C TYR A 79 -17.55 5.58 12.02
N THR A 80 -18.02 6.29 11.00
CA THR A 80 -19.30 6.04 10.30
C THR A 80 -19.16 6.15 8.78
N SER A 81 -17.92 6.14 8.29
CA SER A 81 -17.56 6.44 6.91
C SER A 81 -16.42 5.56 6.41
N LYS A 82 -15.90 5.87 5.23
CA LYS A 82 -14.65 5.33 4.70
C LYS A 82 -13.59 6.43 4.68
N VAL A 83 -12.40 6.12 5.13
CA VAL A 83 -11.21 6.99 5.06
C VAL A 83 -10.13 6.32 4.24
N THR A 84 -9.37 7.11 3.51
CA THR A 84 -8.25 6.65 2.68
C THR A 84 -7.00 7.47 2.96
N GLY A 85 -5.86 6.94 2.56
CA GLY A 85 -4.61 7.69 2.53
C GLY A 85 -3.47 6.84 1.99
N SER A 86 -2.42 7.49 1.55
CA SER A 86 -1.32 6.82 0.86
C SER A 86 0.02 7.19 1.47
N VAL A 87 0.97 6.26 1.40
CA VAL A 87 2.36 6.48 1.74
C VAL A 87 3.24 5.97 0.60
N TRP A 88 4.33 6.68 0.34
CA TRP A 88 5.36 6.21 -0.60
C TRP A 88 6.34 5.31 0.13
N ASP A 89 6.68 4.18 -0.48
CA ASP A 89 7.70 3.27 0.04
C ASP A 89 9.10 3.89 -0.03
N ASP A 90 10.01 3.35 0.77
CA ASP A 90 11.42 3.68 0.64
C ASP A 90 12.05 2.81 -0.47
N LEU A 91 12.79 3.41 -1.40
CA LEU A 91 13.45 2.69 -2.50
C LEU A 91 14.62 1.81 -2.03
N ARG A 92 15.01 1.91 -0.76
CA ARG A 92 16.08 1.12 -0.16
C ARG A 92 15.57 -0.23 0.27
N TRP A 93 16.39 -1.25 0.07
CA TRP A 93 16.07 -2.64 0.39
C TRP A 93 16.43 -2.96 1.84
N GLY A 94 15.55 -3.72 2.52
CA GLY A 94 15.75 -4.25 3.86
C GLY A 94 14.59 -3.93 4.83
N ASP A 95 14.43 -4.77 5.86
CA ASP A 95 13.29 -4.75 6.79
C ASP A 95 13.03 -3.39 7.47
N LYS A 96 14.08 -2.60 7.65
CA LYS A 96 14.00 -1.24 8.20
C LYS A 96 13.23 -0.29 7.29
N TYR A 97 13.34 -0.51 5.98
CA TYR A 97 12.79 0.35 4.93
C TYR A 97 11.42 -0.15 4.46
N THR A 98 11.10 -1.43 4.71
CA THR A 98 9.79 -2.01 4.42
C THR A 98 8.67 -1.33 5.19
N THR A 99 7.67 -0.87 4.46
CA THR A 99 6.44 -0.34 5.04
C THR A 99 5.53 -1.47 5.50
N LYS A 100 5.06 -1.41 6.75
CA LYS A 100 4.16 -2.39 7.34
C LYS A 100 2.77 -1.81 7.49
N PHE A 101 1.78 -2.51 6.94
CA PHE A 101 0.37 -2.22 7.15
C PHE A 101 -0.13 -2.92 8.41
N THR A 102 -0.89 -2.19 9.22
CA THR A 102 -1.62 -2.73 10.37
C THR A 102 -3.01 -2.12 10.40
N TRP A 103 -3.98 -2.85 10.93
CA TRP A 103 -5.34 -2.35 11.10
C TRP A 103 -5.92 -2.84 12.43
N SER A 104 -6.93 -2.13 12.93
CA SER A 104 -7.58 -2.47 14.18
C SER A 104 -9.04 -2.01 14.20
N ARG A 105 -9.83 -2.62 15.08
CA ARG A 105 -11.20 -2.23 15.36
C ARG A 105 -11.30 -1.56 16.72
N GLY A 106 -12.16 -0.57 16.81
CA GLY A 106 -12.54 0.03 18.09
C GLY A 106 -13.41 -0.91 18.93
N ALA A 107 -13.87 -0.43 20.09
CA ALA A 107 -14.77 -1.18 20.95
C ALA A 107 -16.05 -1.64 20.22
N LYS A 108 -16.63 -2.76 20.66
CA LYS A 108 -17.96 -3.18 20.22
C LYS A 108 -19.00 -2.13 20.66
N LYS A 109 -20.05 -1.98 19.85
CA LYS A 109 -21.21 -1.15 20.17
C LYS A 109 -22.09 -1.85 21.20
#